data_AF-A0A2A6MKM7-F1
#
_entry.id   AF-A0A2A6MKM7-F1
#
_cell.length_a   1.000
_cell.length_b   1.000
_cell.length_c   1.000
_cell.angle_alpha   90.00
_cell.angle_beta   90.00
_cell.angle_gamma   90.00
#
_symmetry.space_group_name_H-M   'P 1'
#
loop_
_entity.id
_entity.type
_entity.pdbx_description
1 polymer ?
#
loop_
_entity_poly.entity_id
_entity_poly.type
_entity_poly.pdbx_seq_one_letter_code
_entity_poly.pdbx_strand_id
1 'polypeptide(L)' 'MTTITPPELVEWAERQMAQKRTWLECHGPSSKRPRPEHESDNKLHDIAMLEAVVALCKGRAAA' A
#
# COMPACT_ATOMS: atom_id res chain seq x y z
N MET A 1 14.97 -20.65 5.94
CA MET A 1 13.81 -19.84 5.53
C MET A 1 13.58 -18.82 6.62
N THR A 2 13.61 -17.53 6.29
CA THR A 2 13.29 -16.47 7.25
C THR A 2 11.78 -16.30 7.27
N THR A 3 11.16 -16.40 8.44
CA THR A 3 9.72 -16.16 8.62
C THR A 3 9.51 -14.68 8.87
N ILE A 4 8.59 -14.06 8.12
CA ILE A 4 8.17 -12.67 8.35
C ILE A 4 7.17 -12.66 9.49
N THR A 5 7.42 -11.85 10.51
CA THR A 5 6.53 -11.66 11.64
C THR A 5 5.40 -10.67 11.31
N PRO A 6 4.24 -10.71 11.99
CA PRO A 6 3.17 -9.74 11.76
C PRO A 6 3.61 -8.27 11.92
N PRO A 7 4.44 -7.87 12.90
CA PRO A 7 4.96 -6.50 12.98
C PRO A 7 5.79 -6.09 11.76
N GLU A 8 6.68 -6.98 11.27
CA GLU A 8 7.46 -6.71 10.06
C GLU A 8 6.56 -6.56 8.82
N LEU A 9 5.47 -7.33 8.75
CA LEU A 9 4.50 -7.23 7.66
C LEU A 9 3.73 -5.89 7.71
N VAL A 10 3.39 -5.42 8.92
CA VAL A 10 2.76 -4.10 9.12
C VAL A 10 3.70 -2.98 8.70
N GLU A 11 4.95 -3.00 9.17
CA GLU A 11 5.96 -2.00 8.82
C GLU A 11 6.19 -1.95 7.30
N TRP A 12 6.27 -3.12 6.66
CA TRP A 12 6.37 -3.20 5.20
C TRP A 12 5.13 -2.61 4.52
N ALA A 13 3.93 -2.97 4.95
CA ALA A 13 2.69 -2.51 4.33
C ALA A 13 2.53 -0.99 4.45
N GLU A 14 2.85 -0.42 5.61
CA GLU A 14 2.81 1.03 5.85
C GLU A 14 3.80 1.78 4.93
N ARG A 15 5.01 1.25 4.74
CA ARG A 15 5.97 1.81 3.77
C ARG A 15 5.47 1.72 2.32
N GLN A 16 4.86 0.60 1.93
CA GLN A 16 4.30 0.43 0.60
C GLN A 16 3.16 1.43 0.34
N MET A 17 2.28 1.64 1.31
CA MET A 17 1.21 2.64 1.20
C MET A 17 1.77 4.05 1.05
N ALA A 18 2.79 4.41 1.84
CA ALA A 18 3.43 5.73 1.74
C ALA A 18 4.00 5.97 0.33
N GLN A 19 4.72 4.99 -0.22
CA GLN A 19 5.26 5.08 -1.58
C GLN A 19 4.16 5.30 -2.63
N LYS A 20 3.04 4.55 -2.53
CA LYS A 20 1.92 4.67 -3.48
C LYS A 20 1.21 6.01 -3.36
N ARG A 21 1.05 6.55 -2.15
CA ARG A 21 0.50 7.89 -1.91
C ARG A 21 1.40 8.98 -2.50
N THR A 22 2.71 8.93 -2.26
CA THR A 22 3.66 9.85 -2.89
C THR A 22 3.62 9.76 -4.43
N TRP A 23 3.50 8.55 -4.97
CA TRP A 23 3.32 8.39 -6.41
C TRP A 23 2.05 9.08 -6.91
N LEU A 24 0.91 8.91 -6.24
CA LEU A 24 -0.36 9.56 -6.60
C LEU A 24 -0.29 11.09 -6.49
N GLU A 25 0.42 11.61 -5.50
CA GLU A 25 0.64 13.06 -5.33
C GLU A 25 1.46 13.64 -6.49
N CYS A 26 2.53 12.96 -6.89
CA CYS A 26 3.45 13.42 -7.94
C CYS A 26 2.93 13.12 -9.37
N HIS A 27 2.17 12.05 -9.52
CA HIS A 27 1.91 11.41 -10.81
C HIS A 27 0.47 10.92 -11.01
N GLY A 28 -0.42 11.15 -10.05
CA GLY A 28 -1.81 10.73 -10.11
C GLY A 28 -2.67 11.52 -11.11
N PRO A 29 -4.00 11.56 -10.92
CA PRO A 29 -4.95 12.07 -11.92
C PRO A 29 -4.69 13.51 -12.39
N SER A 30 -4.03 14.32 -11.57
CA SER A 30 -3.67 15.71 -11.88
C SER A 30 -2.37 15.85 -12.69
N SER A 31 -1.66 14.75 -12.99
CA SER A 31 -0.39 14.79 -13.72
C SER A 31 -0.58 15.09 -15.20
N LYS A 32 0.27 15.97 -15.76
CA LYS A 32 0.29 16.27 -17.20
C LYS A 32 1.08 15.26 -18.04
N ARG A 33 1.75 14.29 -17.40
CA ARG A 33 2.53 13.26 -18.10
C ARG A 33 1.64 12.08 -18.44
N PRO A 34 1.76 11.48 -19.65
CA PRO A 34 1.05 10.26 -19.96
C PRO A 34 1.50 9.14 -19.00
N ARG A 35 0.52 8.38 -18.53
CA ARG A 35 0.71 7.18 -17.69
C ARG A 35 -0.07 6.03 -18.31
N PRO A 36 0.37 4.78 -18.06
CA PRO A 36 -0.45 3.62 -18.34
C PRO A 36 -1.88 3.80 -17.84
N GLU A 37 -2.82 3.40 -18.69
CA GLU A 37 -4.24 3.35 -18.33
C GLU A 37 -4.39 2.51 -17.06
N HIS A 38 -5.22 2.98 -16.13
CA HIS A 38 -5.47 2.37 -14.81
C HIS A 38 -4.31 2.40 -13.79
N GLU A 39 -3.16 3.03 -14.06
CA GLU A 39 -2.07 3.03 -13.07
C GLU A 39 -2.47 3.68 -11.73
N SER A 40 -3.25 4.77 -11.79
CA SER A 40 -3.77 5.42 -10.58
C SER A 40 -4.79 4.53 -9.84
N ASP A 41 -5.71 3.91 -10.58
CA ASP A 41 -6.72 3.01 -10.02
C ASP A 41 -6.07 1.79 -9.34
N ASN A 42 -5.05 1.22 -9.96
CA ASN A 42 -4.27 0.12 -9.39
C ASN A 42 -3.58 0.53 -8.09
N LYS A 43 -3.01 1.75 -8.02
CA LYS A 43 -2.37 2.24 -6.79
C LYS A 43 -3.39 2.44 -5.65
N LEU A 44 -4.59 2.92 -5.97
CA LEU A 44 -5.67 3.07 -5.01
C LEU A 44 -6.18 1.71 -4.51
N HIS A 45 -6.36 0.74 -5.42
CA HIS A 45 -6.71 -0.63 -5.06
C HIS A 45 -5.65 -1.27 -4.16
N ASP A 46 -4.38 -1.14 -4.52
CA ASP A 46 -3.27 -1.65 -3.72
C ASP A 46 -3.24 -1.05 -2.31
N ILE A 47 -3.50 0.26 -2.17
CA ILE A 47 -3.57 0.91 -0.86
C ILE A 47 -4.69 0.28 -0.01
N ALA A 48 -5.88 0.11 -0.58
CA ALA A 48 -7.00 -0.51 0.14
C ALA A 48 -6.68 -1.95 0.59
N MET A 49 -6.00 -2.73 -0.26
CA MET A 49 -5.57 -4.09 0.09
C MET A 49 -4.51 -4.09 1.20
N LEU A 50 -3.56 -3.14 1.17
CA LEU A 50 -2.54 -2.99 2.20
C LEU A 50 -3.14 -2.55 3.55
N GLU A 51 -4.15 -1.67 3.54
CA GLU A 51 -4.90 -1.30 4.74
C GLU A 51 -5.58 -2.53 5.38
N ALA A 52 -6.17 -3.40 4.56
CA ALA A 52 -6.75 -4.66 5.02
C ALA A 52 -5.69 -5.61 5.62
N VAL A 53 -4.51 -5.72 5.02
CA VAL A 53 -3.38 -6.51 5.56
C VAL A 53 -2.97 -6.00 6.94
N VAL A 54 -2.84 -4.67 7.10
CA VAL A 54 -2.51 -4.05 8.39
C VAL A 54 -3.57 -4.37 9.43
N ALA A 55 -4.85 -4.24 9.09
CA ALA A 55 -5.96 -4.55 9.99
C ALA A 55 -5.94 -6.02 10.44
N LEU A 56 -5.70 -6.96 9.52
CA LEU A 56 -5.59 -8.38 9.83
C LEU A 56 -4.40 -8.69 10.76
N CYS A 57 -3.23 -8.09 10.51
CA CYS A 57 -2.06 -8.32 11.33
C CYS A 57 -2.23 -7.75 12.74
N LYS A 58 -2.80 -6.55 12.87
CA LYS A 58 -3.09 -5.92 14.16
C LYS A 58 -4.19 -6.67 14.93
N GLY A 59 -5.22 -7.15 14.24
CA GLY A 59 -6.27 -7.97 14.84
C GLY A 59 -5.77 -9.31 15.37
N ARG A 60 -4.85 -9.97 14.66
CA ARG A 60 -4.23 -11.23 15.11
C ARG A 60 -3.27 -11.06 16.29
N ALA A 61 -2.67 -9.88 16.46
CA ALA A 61 -1.81 -9.60 17.61
C ALA A 61 -2.60 -9.35 18.91
N ALA A 62 -3.91 -9.08 18.81
CA ALA A 62 -4.79 -8.78 19.93
C ALA A 62 -5.59 -10.01 20.45
N ALA A 63 -5.49 -11.15 19.77
CA ALA A 63 -6.15 -12.41 20.11
C ALA A 63 -5.15 -13.41 20.69
#